data_AF-A0A1E3YFH5-F1
#
_entry.id   AF-A0A1E3YFH5-F1
#
_cell.length_a   1.000
_cell.length_b   1.000
_cell.length_c   1.000
_cell.angle_alpha   90.00
_cell.angle_beta   90.00
_cell.angle_gamma   90.00
#
_symmetry.space_group_name_H-M   'P 1'
#
loop_
_entity.id
_entity.type
_entity.pdbx_description
1 polymer ?
#
loop_
_entity_poly.entity_id
_entity_poly.type
_entity_poly.pdbx_seq_one_letter_code
_entity_poly.pdbx_strand_id
1 'polypeptide(L)'
;MLGETGVASALALMLSSLHYDVRLDNVSSPSEDARLCQAWREFESTAGLKTDGIVTFSEMGRLGELVDQLSAKSVTMPTKFLSDSGDGIFVTGTWVMQGDQIADPLNANEILCDRSSCTEHSARLIGGTTLMMDSRAFRVTRWTNEEVEATSGTACRIVRLLINRRTQQVSEIATDRTSEGCPVIGALGKPRVSTLEDGLKVSLDYGRARRDEARSAMSQQARDIVKRVTEPPESAPSTGRD
;
A
#
# COMPACT_ATOMS: atom_id res chain seq x y z
N MET A 1 12.78 -31.73 -18.97
CA MET A 1 11.65 -31.38 -19.86
C MET A 1 10.53 -30.57 -19.16
N LEU A 2 10.71 -30.09 -17.92
CA LEU A 2 9.73 -29.29 -17.17
C LEU A 2 10.01 -27.77 -17.19
N GLY A 3 11.05 -27.31 -17.91
CA GLY A 3 11.55 -25.93 -17.82
C GLY A 3 10.76 -24.90 -18.62
N GLU A 4 10.55 -25.12 -19.92
CA GLU A 4 9.92 -24.13 -20.80
C GLU A 4 8.39 -24.22 -20.80
N THR A 5 7.85 -25.44 -20.79
CA THR A 5 6.40 -25.70 -20.78
C THR A 5 5.73 -25.27 -19.47
N GLY A 6 6.41 -25.44 -18.34
CA GLY A 6 5.92 -25.01 -17.03
C GLY A 6 5.84 -23.49 -16.90
N VAL A 7 6.88 -22.78 -17.32
CA VAL A 7 6.93 -21.30 -17.28
C VAL A 7 5.89 -20.69 -18.20
N ALA A 8 5.74 -21.21 -19.43
CA ALA A 8 4.74 -20.69 -20.34
C ALA A 8 3.30 -20.96 -19.90
N SER A 9 3.05 -22.11 -19.25
CA SER A 9 1.74 -22.39 -18.67
C SER A 9 1.43 -21.44 -17.52
N ALA A 10 2.40 -21.15 -16.65
CA ALA A 10 2.25 -20.17 -15.58
C ALA A 10 1.99 -18.76 -16.14
N LEU A 11 2.74 -18.36 -17.17
CA LEU A 11 2.55 -17.08 -17.87
C LEU A 11 1.14 -16.96 -18.46
N ALA A 12 0.67 -17.98 -19.17
CA ALA A 12 -0.66 -18.02 -19.74
C ALA A 12 -1.76 -17.94 -18.67
N LEU A 13 -1.61 -18.65 -17.54
CA LEU A 13 -2.55 -18.59 -16.42
C LEU A 13 -2.61 -17.19 -15.80
N MET A 14 -1.46 -16.53 -15.60
CA MET A 14 -1.41 -15.19 -15.03
C MET A 14 -2.01 -14.15 -15.98
N LEU A 15 -1.68 -14.21 -17.28
CA LEU A 15 -2.30 -13.35 -18.30
C LEU A 15 -3.82 -13.59 -18.38
N SER A 16 -4.26 -14.83 -18.29
CA SER A 16 -5.69 -15.15 -18.27
C SER A 16 -6.39 -14.58 -17.03
N SER A 17 -5.71 -14.52 -15.88
CA SER A 17 -6.22 -13.88 -14.66
C SER A 17 -6.41 -12.36 -14.82
N LEU A 18 -5.66 -11.72 -15.72
CA LEU A 18 -5.86 -10.33 -16.15
C LEU A 18 -6.79 -10.20 -17.37
N HIS A 19 -7.49 -11.27 -17.73
CA HIS A 19 -8.44 -11.37 -18.84
C HIS A 19 -7.86 -11.15 -20.25
N TYR A 20 -6.58 -11.46 -20.47
CA TYR A 20 -6.04 -11.56 -21.82
C TYR A 20 -6.51 -12.86 -22.50
N ASP A 21 -6.66 -12.81 -23.83
CA ASP A 21 -6.99 -14.00 -24.63
C ASP A 21 -5.75 -14.86 -24.83
N VAL A 22 -5.58 -15.82 -23.92
CA VAL A 22 -4.48 -16.78 -23.93
C VAL A 22 -5.05 -18.19 -24.08
N ARG A 23 -4.79 -18.80 -25.23
CA ARG A 23 -4.98 -20.23 -25.48
C ARG A 23 -3.67 -20.76 -26.04
N LEU A 24 -3.13 -21.80 -25.39
CA LEU A 24 -1.91 -22.45 -25.87
C LEU A 24 -2.31 -23.42 -26.99
N ASP A 25 -2.21 -22.96 -28.23
CA ASP A 25 -2.44 -23.78 -29.42
C ASP A 25 -1.19 -24.65 -29.70
N ASN A 26 -0.01 -24.22 -29.27
CA ASN A 26 1.25 -24.98 -29.34
C ASN A 26 1.87 -25.20 -27.94
N VAL A 27 1.46 -26.28 -27.27
CA VAL A 27 1.97 -26.65 -25.94
C VAL A 27 3.42 -27.14 -25.99
N SER A 28 3.88 -27.64 -27.15
CA SER A 28 5.24 -28.15 -27.35
C SER A 28 6.30 -27.05 -27.48
N SER A 29 5.95 -25.92 -28.08
CA SER A 29 6.81 -24.73 -28.21
C SER A 29 6.04 -23.45 -27.84
N PRO A 30 5.73 -23.23 -26.56
CA PRO A 30 4.87 -22.11 -26.16
C PRO A 30 5.46 -20.72 -26.47
N SER A 31 6.78 -20.61 -26.53
CA SER A 31 7.48 -19.37 -26.93
C SER A 31 7.21 -18.95 -28.37
N GLU A 32 6.74 -19.88 -29.21
CA GLU A 32 6.37 -19.64 -30.61
C GLU A 32 4.84 -19.48 -30.77
N ASP A 33 4.07 -19.59 -29.68
CA ASP A 33 2.63 -19.42 -29.73
C ASP A 33 2.28 -17.95 -29.99
N ALA A 34 1.66 -17.71 -31.15
CA ALA A 34 1.35 -16.36 -31.63
C ALA A 34 0.38 -15.62 -30.70
N ARG A 35 -0.57 -16.33 -30.07
CA ARG A 35 -1.54 -15.72 -29.15
C ARG A 35 -0.88 -15.36 -27.83
N LEU A 36 -0.05 -16.25 -27.29
CA LEU A 36 0.72 -15.94 -26.08
C LEU A 36 1.64 -14.74 -26.29
N CYS A 37 2.37 -14.70 -27.42
CA CYS A 37 3.22 -13.56 -27.79
C CYS A 37 2.43 -12.25 -27.94
N GLN A 38 1.24 -12.30 -28.54
CA GLN A 38 0.38 -11.13 -28.70
C GLN A 38 -0.16 -10.64 -27.35
N ALA A 39 -0.69 -11.54 -26.52
CA ALA A 39 -1.18 -11.22 -25.18
C ALA A 39 -0.08 -10.59 -24.30
N TRP A 40 1.15 -11.11 -24.41
CA TRP A 40 2.29 -10.56 -23.69
C TRP A 40 2.63 -9.12 -24.12
N ARG A 41 2.68 -8.84 -25.43
CA ARG A 41 2.91 -7.46 -25.93
C ARG A 41 1.80 -6.50 -25.55
N GLU A 42 0.55 -6.95 -25.56
CA GLU A 42 -0.57 -6.14 -25.08
C GLU A 42 -0.41 -5.82 -23.59
N PHE A 43 -0.07 -6.83 -22.78
CA PHE A 43 0.25 -6.64 -21.36
C PHE A 43 1.37 -5.63 -21.17
N GLU A 44 2.52 -5.78 -21.83
CA GLU A 44 3.64 -4.85 -21.76
C GLU A 44 3.19 -3.41 -22.03
N SER A 45 2.42 -3.20 -23.09
CA SER A 45 1.89 -1.88 -23.44
C SER A 45 0.98 -1.32 -22.36
N THR A 46 0.01 -2.10 -21.87
CA THR A 46 -0.95 -1.65 -20.85
C THR A 46 -0.33 -1.43 -19.47
N ALA A 47 0.70 -2.21 -19.12
CA ALA A 47 1.41 -2.11 -17.84
C ALA A 47 2.50 -1.03 -17.85
N GLY A 48 2.67 -0.29 -18.96
CA GLY A 48 3.69 0.76 -19.09
C GLY A 48 5.12 0.20 -19.15
N LEU A 49 5.28 -1.04 -19.60
CA LEU A 49 6.55 -1.73 -19.77
C LEU A 49 7.07 -1.52 -21.20
N LYS A 50 8.30 -1.96 -21.46
CA LYS A 50 8.87 -1.90 -22.80
C LYS A 50 8.17 -2.95 -23.68
N THR A 51 7.52 -2.51 -24.75
CA THR A 51 6.79 -3.41 -25.66
C THR A 51 7.73 -4.06 -26.69
N ASP A 52 8.53 -5.05 -26.27
CA ASP A 52 9.42 -5.80 -27.17
C ASP A 52 9.04 -7.29 -27.30
N GLY A 53 8.10 -7.77 -26.50
CA GLY A 53 7.62 -9.14 -26.50
C GLY A 53 8.58 -10.12 -25.83
N ILE A 54 9.60 -9.65 -25.12
CA ILE A 54 10.58 -10.49 -24.43
C ILE A 54 10.15 -10.63 -22.99
N VAL A 55 9.96 -11.86 -22.52
CA VAL A 55 9.56 -12.11 -21.13
C VAL A 55 10.78 -12.03 -20.20
N THR A 56 10.90 -10.95 -19.43
CA THR A 56 11.94 -10.83 -18.39
C THR A 56 11.44 -11.29 -17.01
N PHE A 57 12.37 -11.63 -16.11
CA PHE A 57 12.02 -11.94 -14.72
C PHE A 57 11.32 -10.78 -14.00
N SER A 58 11.73 -9.54 -14.27
CA SER A 58 11.10 -8.34 -13.71
C SER A 58 9.65 -8.17 -14.18
N GLU A 59 9.38 -8.41 -15.45
CA GLU A 59 8.03 -8.25 -16.01
C GLU A 59 7.11 -9.40 -15.61
N MET A 60 7.64 -10.63 -15.51
CA MET A 60 6.91 -11.74 -14.87
C MET A 60 6.60 -11.45 -13.41
N GLY A 61 7.55 -10.89 -12.66
CA GLY A 61 7.32 -10.46 -11.28
C GLY A 61 6.23 -9.41 -11.19
N ARG A 62 6.23 -8.44 -12.11
CA ARG A 62 5.18 -7.41 -12.21
C ARG A 62 3.82 -7.99 -12.57
N LEU A 63 3.75 -8.92 -13.52
CA LEU A 63 2.52 -9.62 -13.86
C LEU A 63 1.96 -10.37 -12.64
N GLY A 64 2.81 -11.12 -11.95
CA GLY A 64 2.43 -11.82 -10.71
C GLY A 64 1.90 -10.88 -9.64
N GLU A 65 2.58 -9.74 -9.42
CA GLU A 65 2.13 -8.70 -8.49
C GLU A 65 0.72 -8.20 -8.83
N LEU A 66 0.45 -7.87 -10.10
CA LEU A 66 -0.87 -7.36 -10.52
C LEU A 66 -1.97 -8.42 -10.37
N VAL A 67 -1.68 -9.68 -10.66
CA VAL A 67 -2.61 -10.80 -10.43
C VAL A 67 -2.91 -10.96 -8.94
N ASP A 68 -1.88 -10.89 -8.09
CA ASP A 68 -2.04 -10.94 -6.63
C ASP A 68 -2.86 -9.74 -6.14
N GLN A 69 -2.65 -8.54 -6.68
CA GLN A 69 -3.41 -7.34 -6.32
C GLN A 69 -4.92 -7.45 -6.67
N LEU A 70 -5.28 -8.08 -7.79
CA LEU A 70 -6.69 -8.31 -8.16
C LEU A 70 -7.38 -9.28 -7.20
N SER A 71 -6.67 -10.34 -6.81
CA SER A 71 -7.19 -11.42 -5.97
C SER A 71 -6.97 -11.21 -4.47
N ALA A 72 -6.23 -10.16 -4.09
CA ALA A 72 -5.86 -9.86 -2.72
C ALA A 72 -7.09 -9.72 -1.83
N LYS A 73 -7.13 -10.52 -0.77
CA LYS A 73 -8.09 -10.33 0.31
C LYS A 73 -7.78 -9.01 1.00
N SER A 74 -8.80 -8.20 1.21
CA SER A 74 -8.66 -6.99 2.00
C SER A 74 -8.29 -7.35 3.43
N VAL A 75 -7.17 -6.80 3.89
CA VAL A 75 -6.76 -6.84 5.30
C VAL A 75 -7.33 -5.58 5.96
N THR A 76 -8.10 -5.74 7.02
CA THR A 76 -8.68 -4.61 7.75
C THR A 76 -7.78 -4.25 8.93
N MET A 77 -7.43 -2.97 9.03
CA MET A 77 -6.67 -2.42 10.17
C MET A 77 -7.63 -1.89 11.25
N PRO A 78 -7.20 -1.81 12.52
CA PRO A 78 -8.04 -1.30 13.60
C PRO A 78 -8.52 0.13 13.31
N THR A 79 -9.79 0.39 13.63
CA THR A 79 -10.36 1.74 13.59
C THR A 79 -9.61 2.66 14.54
N LYS A 80 -9.51 3.95 14.19
CA LYS A 80 -8.87 4.90 15.10
C LYS A 80 -9.74 5.08 16.34
N PHE A 81 -9.13 4.92 17.50
CA PHE A 81 -9.79 5.14 18.78
C PHE A 81 -8.82 5.84 19.73
N LEU A 82 -9.31 6.85 20.45
CA LEU A 82 -8.57 7.53 21.50
C LEU A 82 -9.44 7.56 22.76
N SER A 83 -8.93 6.97 23.84
CA SER A 83 -9.49 7.07 25.18
C SER A 83 -8.56 7.88 26.06
N ASP A 84 -9.14 8.77 26.85
CA ASP A 84 -8.40 9.67 27.70
C ASP A 84 -9.07 9.76 29.07
N SER A 85 -8.30 9.38 30.11
CA SER A 85 -8.75 9.33 31.50
C SER A 85 -8.22 10.49 32.35
N GLY A 86 -7.43 11.41 31.80
CA GLY A 86 -6.72 12.43 32.59
C GLY A 86 -5.27 12.06 32.87
N ASP A 87 -5.07 10.88 33.46
CA ASP A 87 -3.77 10.38 33.89
C ASP A 87 -3.20 9.27 33.00
N GLY A 88 -4.03 8.76 32.09
CA GLY A 88 -3.64 7.80 31.07
C GLY A 88 -4.36 8.03 29.74
N ILE A 89 -3.65 7.80 28.65
CA ILE A 89 -4.18 7.87 27.28
C ILE A 89 -3.94 6.53 26.58
N PHE A 90 -4.96 6.05 25.89
CA PHE A 90 -4.90 4.89 25.01
C PHE A 90 -5.29 5.30 23.60
N VAL A 91 -4.48 4.97 22.60
CA VAL A 91 -4.73 5.29 21.20
C VAL A 91 -4.51 4.06 20.33
N THR A 92 -5.36 3.85 19.33
CA THR A 92 -5.14 2.89 18.25
C THR A 92 -5.27 3.56 16.89
N GLY A 93 -4.61 3.01 15.87
CA GLY A 93 -4.78 3.42 14.48
C GLY A 93 -3.63 3.00 13.57
N THR A 94 -3.59 3.58 12.38
CA THR A 94 -2.57 3.32 11.37
C THR A 94 -1.77 4.58 11.09
N TRP A 95 -0.44 4.50 11.14
CA TRP A 95 0.43 5.60 10.76
C TRP A 95 0.41 5.81 9.26
N VAL A 96 0.13 7.05 8.86
CA VAL A 96 0.20 7.53 7.48
C VAL A 96 1.22 8.67 7.41
N MET A 97 2.20 8.54 6.53
CA MET A 97 3.17 9.59 6.27
C MET A 97 2.53 10.71 5.45
N GLN A 98 2.73 11.96 5.86
CA GLN A 98 2.22 13.10 5.11
C GLN A 98 3.05 13.37 3.85
N GLY A 99 2.37 13.46 2.71
CA GLY A 99 2.99 13.76 1.42
C GLY A 99 3.61 12.56 0.71
N ASP A 100 3.49 11.36 1.27
CA ASP A 100 3.92 10.12 0.66
C ASP A 100 2.71 9.25 0.29
N GLN A 101 2.87 8.36 -0.70
CA GLN A 101 1.89 7.33 -0.97
C GLN A 101 1.80 6.36 0.22
N ILE A 102 0.61 5.81 0.47
CA ILE A 102 0.42 4.74 1.45
C ILE A 102 1.23 3.53 0.98
N ALA A 103 2.40 3.32 1.57
CA ALA A 103 3.31 2.25 1.20
C ALA A 103 2.90 0.91 1.83
N ASP A 104 3.19 -0.19 1.14
CA ASP A 104 3.18 -1.55 1.71
C ASP A 104 4.34 -1.67 2.72
N PRO A 105 4.15 -2.20 3.94
CA PRO A 105 2.90 -2.69 4.53
C PRO A 105 2.11 -1.67 5.34
N LEU A 106 0.79 -1.89 5.33
CA LEU A 106 -0.11 -1.33 6.33
C LEU A 106 0.35 -1.76 7.74
N ASN A 107 0.24 -0.82 8.67
CA ASN A 107 0.63 -1.00 10.05
C ASN A 107 -0.58 -0.81 10.97
N ALA A 108 -0.63 -1.59 12.04
CA ALA A 108 -1.57 -1.43 13.14
C ALA A 108 -0.78 -1.00 14.37
N ASN A 109 -1.21 0.08 15.02
CA ASN A 109 -0.50 0.61 16.18
C ASN A 109 -1.45 0.78 17.35
N GLU A 110 -0.86 0.59 18.52
CA GLU A 110 -1.43 0.88 19.82
C GLU A 110 -0.44 1.75 20.59
N ILE A 111 -0.93 2.80 21.24
CA ILE A 111 -0.13 3.71 22.04
C ILE A 111 -0.77 3.82 23.42
N LEU A 112 0.01 3.50 24.44
CA LEU A 112 -0.35 3.58 25.85
C LEU A 112 0.53 4.65 26.50
N CYS A 113 -0.07 5.66 27.12
CA CYS A 113 0.64 6.73 27.78
C CYS A 113 0.20 6.89 29.23
N ASP A 114 1.15 7.17 30.10
CA ASP A 114 0.98 7.75 31.43
C ASP A 114 1.79 9.05 31.55
N ARG A 115 1.71 9.76 32.69
CA ARG A 115 2.41 11.04 32.89
C ARG A 115 3.92 11.01 32.71
N SER A 116 4.55 9.84 32.77
CA SER A 116 6.00 9.67 32.71
C SER A 116 6.48 9.11 31.38
N SER A 117 5.69 8.27 30.73
CA SER A 117 6.10 7.51 29.56
C SER A 117 4.95 7.22 28.61
N CYS A 118 5.28 7.00 27.34
CA CYS A 118 4.39 6.36 26.39
C CYS A 118 5.09 5.12 25.82
N THR A 119 4.32 4.08 25.52
CA THR A 119 4.77 2.91 24.78
C THR A 119 3.90 2.74 23.55
N GLU A 120 4.53 2.67 22.40
CA GLU A 120 3.91 2.32 21.13
C GLU A 120 4.20 0.85 20.84
N HIS A 121 3.16 0.09 20.49
CA HIS A 121 3.27 -1.23 19.89
C HIS A 121 2.79 -1.15 18.45
N SER A 122 3.62 -1.61 17.52
CA SER A 122 3.30 -1.62 16.09
C SER A 122 3.38 -3.04 15.54
N ALA A 123 2.43 -3.39 14.69
CA ALA A 123 2.40 -4.66 13.96
C ALA A 123 2.31 -4.38 12.46
N ARG A 124 3.16 -5.04 11.67
CA ARG A 124 3.24 -4.87 10.21
C ARG A 124 3.67 -6.16 9.51
N LEU A 125 3.19 -6.37 8.29
CA LEU A 125 3.55 -7.54 7.47
C LEU A 125 4.74 -7.23 6.57
N ILE A 126 5.92 -7.78 6.84
CA ILE A 126 7.08 -7.61 5.96
C ILE A 126 7.09 -8.70 4.89
N GLY A 127 7.26 -8.27 3.63
CA GLY A 127 7.30 -9.18 2.48
C GLY A 127 6.03 -10.01 2.33
N GLY A 128 4.88 -9.48 2.74
CA GLY A 128 3.56 -10.11 2.65
C GLY A 128 3.33 -11.37 3.49
N THR A 129 4.35 -11.86 4.19
CA THR A 129 4.34 -13.20 4.82
C THR A 129 4.81 -13.21 6.26
N THR A 130 5.62 -12.23 6.67
CA THR A 130 6.19 -12.19 8.02
C THR A 130 5.52 -11.10 8.83
N LEU A 131 4.79 -11.48 9.89
CA LEU A 131 4.29 -10.51 10.85
C LEU A 131 5.43 -10.05 11.77
N MET A 132 5.81 -8.79 11.67
CA MET A 132 6.76 -8.16 12.58
C MET A 132 6.03 -7.29 13.58
N MET A 133 6.42 -7.44 14.85
CA MET A 133 5.91 -6.63 15.95
C MET A 133 7.08 -5.89 16.59
N ASP A 134 6.95 -4.58 16.70
CA ASP A 134 7.96 -3.70 17.29
C ASP A 134 7.33 -2.94 18.46
N SER A 135 8.12 -2.66 19.49
CA SER A 135 7.71 -1.79 20.60
C SER A 135 8.69 -0.64 20.76
N ARG A 136 8.18 0.58 20.92
CA ARG A 136 8.97 1.79 21.10
C ARG A 136 8.53 2.53 22.35
N ALA A 137 9.46 2.75 23.26
CA ALA A 137 9.26 3.58 24.43
C ALA A 137 9.57 5.06 24.12
N PHE A 138 8.73 5.95 24.62
CA PHE A 138 8.89 7.39 24.61
C PHE A 138 8.89 7.91 26.04
N ARG A 139 9.73 8.91 26.30
CA ARG A 139 9.69 9.68 27.55
C ARG A 139 8.76 10.87 27.38
N VAL A 140 7.77 11.01 28.26
CA VAL A 140 6.90 12.20 28.27
C VAL A 140 7.73 13.42 28.67
N THR A 141 7.64 14.47 27.85
CA THR A 141 8.30 15.76 28.09
C THR A 141 7.31 16.83 28.51
N ARG A 142 6.03 16.67 28.16
CA ARG A 142 4.96 17.58 28.55
C ARG A 142 3.62 16.84 28.67
N TRP A 143 2.91 17.05 29.78
CA TRP A 143 1.57 16.52 30.01
C TRP A 143 0.66 17.66 30.47
N THR A 144 -0.26 18.08 29.61
CA THR A 144 -1.21 19.17 29.91
C THR A 144 -2.63 18.74 29.62
N ASN A 145 -3.59 19.59 29.98
CA ASN A 145 -5.00 19.32 29.69
C ASN A 145 -5.32 19.33 28.19
N GLU A 146 -4.49 19.96 27.35
CA GLU A 146 -4.72 20.12 25.91
C GLU A 146 -3.87 19.17 25.05
N GLU A 147 -2.66 18.87 25.50
CA GLU A 147 -1.69 18.08 24.74
C GLU A 147 -0.79 17.23 25.64
N VAL A 148 -0.39 16.08 25.10
CA VAL A 148 0.72 15.26 25.59
C VAL A 148 1.81 15.26 24.53
N GLU A 149 3.04 15.54 24.95
CA GLU A 149 4.24 15.42 24.13
C GLU A 149 5.19 14.40 24.76
N ALA A 150 5.70 13.49 23.94
CA ALA A 150 6.70 12.51 24.33
C ALA A 150 7.79 12.39 23.27
N THR A 151 8.98 11.96 23.67
CA THR A 151 10.14 11.84 22.77
C THR A 151 10.81 10.49 22.87
N SER A 152 11.22 9.96 21.72
CA SER A 152 12.04 8.78 21.60
C SER A 152 13.11 9.03 20.54
N GLY A 153 14.06 8.13 20.38
CA GLY A 153 15.04 8.23 19.32
C GLY A 153 16.35 7.54 19.60
N THR A 154 17.28 7.74 18.68
CA THR A 154 18.63 7.22 18.72
C THR A 154 19.63 8.38 18.85
N ALA A 155 20.92 8.06 18.76
CA ALA A 155 21.99 9.06 18.74
C ALA A 155 21.93 10.00 17.52
N CYS A 156 21.28 9.60 16.43
CA CYS A 156 21.23 10.38 15.18
C CYS A 156 19.86 10.97 14.86
N ARG A 157 18.76 10.41 15.39
CA ARG A 157 17.40 10.86 15.09
C ARG A 157 16.55 10.94 16.34
N ILE A 158 15.71 11.97 16.43
CA ILE A 158 14.70 12.12 17.47
C ILE A 158 13.32 12.03 16.81
N VAL A 159 12.40 11.37 17.51
CA VAL A 159 11.00 11.24 17.16
C VAL A 159 10.20 11.90 18.28
N ARG A 160 9.37 12.88 17.92
CA ARG A 160 8.44 13.55 18.82
C ARG A 160 7.04 13.01 18.56
N LEU A 161 6.41 12.43 19.56
CA LEU A 161 5.02 12.02 19.57
C LEU A 161 4.18 13.16 20.18
N LEU A 162 3.13 13.55 19.47
CA LEU A 162 2.19 14.60 19.87
C LEU A 162 0.78 14.02 19.89
N ILE A 163 0.10 14.15 21.03
CA ILE A 163 -1.30 13.76 21.20
C ILE A 163 -2.09 15.01 21.60
N ASN A 164 -2.94 15.49 20.71
CA ASN A 164 -3.86 16.59 21.01
C ASN A 164 -5.16 16.04 21.59
N ARG A 165 -5.46 16.38 22.85
CA ARG A 165 -6.60 15.84 23.61
C ARG A 165 -7.92 16.44 23.14
N ARG A 166 -7.90 17.66 22.59
CA ARG A 166 -9.10 18.36 22.07
C ARG A 166 -9.50 17.87 20.69
N THR A 167 -8.54 17.77 19.77
CA THR A 167 -8.81 17.36 18.37
C THR A 167 -8.69 15.87 18.15
N GLN A 168 -8.20 15.12 19.15
CA GLN A 168 -7.86 13.69 19.06
C GLN A 168 -6.89 13.37 17.91
N GLN A 169 -6.12 14.38 17.49
CA GLN A 169 -5.08 14.22 16.51
C GLN A 169 -3.84 13.66 17.19
N VAL A 170 -3.25 12.64 16.58
CA VAL A 170 -2.00 12.04 17.03
C VAL A 170 -1.02 12.08 15.87
N SER A 171 0.18 12.60 16.12
CA SER A 171 1.20 12.75 15.10
C SER A 171 2.59 12.42 15.63
N GLU A 172 3.45 11.98 14.71
CA GLU A 172 4.87 11.80 14.94
C GLU A 172 5.67 12.70 14.02
N ILE A 173 6.70 13.32 14.58
CA ILE A 173 7.65 14.12 13.82
C ILE A 173 9.05 13.56 14.06
N ALA A 174 9.63 13.00 13.02
CA ALA A 174 11.00 12.51 13.02
C ALA A 174 11.94 13.59 12.44
N THR A 175 12.99 13.92 13.17
CA THR A 175 14.02 14.88 12.76
C THR A 175 15.41 14.34 13.03
N ASP A 176 16.33 14.57 12.09
CA ASP A 176 17.74 14.26 12.33
C ASP A 176 18.33 15.22 13.36
N ARG A 177 19.24 14.71 14.20
CA ARG A 177 19.96 15.51 15.20
C ARG A 177 21.10 16.31 14.57
N THR A 178 21.59 15.88 13.42
CA THR A 178 22.65 16.54 12.63
C THR A 178 22.25 16.56 11.15
N SER A 179 22.88 17.43 10.36
CA SER A 179 22.65 17.52 8.91
C SER A 179 23.10 16.27 8.15
N GLU A 180 23.98 15.47 8.73
CA GLU A 180 24.49 14.22 8.15
C GLU A 180 23.47 13.07 8.27
N GLY A 181 22.52 13.18 9.21
CA GLY A 181 21.50 12.16 9.44
C GLY A 181 22.01 10.93 10.19
N CYS A 182 21.40 9.78 9.90
CA CYS A 182 21.79 8.52 10.53
C CYS A 182 22.85 7.77 9.73
N PRO A 183 23.83 7.12 10.40
CA PRO A 183 24.72 6.19 9.73
C PRO A 183 23.92 5.13 8.97
N VAL A 184 24.36 4.79 7.75
CA VAL A 184 23.72 3.83 6.81
C VAL A 184 22.43 4.32 6.15
N ILE A 185 21.52 4.97 6.89
CA ILE A 185 20.19 5.37 6.37
C ILE A 185 20.20 6.79 5.77
N GLY A 186 21.22 7.60 6.11
CA GLY A 186 21.37 8.98 5.64
C GLY A 186 20.42 9.97 6.32
N ALA A 187 20.44 11.20 5.80
CA ALA A 187 19.58 12.30 6.24
C ALA A 187 18.18 12.22 5.63
N LEU A 188 17.18 12.68 6.36
CA LEU A 188 15.79 12.81 5.90
C LEU A 188 15.61 13.95 4.88
N GLY A 189 16.52 14.92 4.86
CA GLY A 189 16.41 16.16 4.08
C GLY A 189 15.39 17.17 4.62
N LYS A 190 14.26 16.71 5.16
CA LYS A 190 13.25 17.50 5.88
C LYS A 190 12.62 16.67 7.02
N PRO A 191 11.99 17.29 8.02
CA PRO A 191 11.22 16.56 9.02
C PRO A 191 10.19 15.64 8.38
N ARG A 192 10.15 14.38 8.82
CA ARG A 192 9.14 13.41 8.37
C ARG A 192 7.99 13.43 9.35
N VAL A 193 6.81 13.78 8.85
CA VAL A 193 5.59 13.88 9.65
C VAL A 193 4.69 12.69 9.32
N SER A 194 4.21 12.01 10.36
CA SER A 194 3.19 10.96 10.23
C SER A 194 2.01 11.32 11.11
N THR A 195 0.80 10.98 10.68
CA THR A 195 -0.42 11.11 11.48
C THR A 195 -1.04 9.74 11.70
N LEU A 196 -1.60 9.54 12.89
CA LEU A 196 -2.31 8.32 13.21
C LEU A 196 -3.75 8.48 12.72
N GLU A 197 -4.10 7.69 11.71
CA GLU A 197 -5.36 7.76 10.98
C GLU A 197 -6.23 6.52 11.26
N ASP A 198 -7.48 6.60 10.80
CA ASP A 198 -8.42 5.48 10.87
C ASP A 198 -7.98 4.33 9.97
N GLY A 199 -7.61 3.20 10.60
CA GLY A 199 -7.09 2.04 9.88
C GLY A 199 -8.10 1.37 8.96
N LEU A 200 -9.41 1.42 9.27
CA LEU A 200 -10.43 0.89 8.37
C LEU A 200 -10.47 1.70 7.08
N LYS A 201 -10.50 3.03 7.18
CA LYS A 201 -10.45 3.89 5.99
C LYS A 201 -9.15 3.69 5.21
N VAL A 202 -8.00 3.72 5.88
CA VAL A 202 -6.69 3.57 5.24
C VAL A 202 -6.58 2.23 4.52
N SER A 203 -7.03 1.13 5.14
CA SER A 203 -6.97 -0.20 4.52
C SER A 203 -7.90 -0.37 3.32
N LEU A 204 -9.09 0.24 3.36
CA LEU A 204 -10.01 0.27 2.22
C LEU A 204 -9.45 1.08 1.06
N ASP A 205 -8.90 2.26 1.33
CA ASP A 205 -8.30 3.13 0.32
C ASP A 205 -7.08 2.45 -0.32
N TYR A 206 -6.21 1.84 0.51
CA TYR A 206 -5.06 1.07 0.06
C TYR A 206 -5.45 -0.13 -0.82
N GLY A 207 -6.41 -0.94 -0.38
CA GLY A 207 -6.88 -2.09 -1.15
C GLY A 207 -7.60 -1.69 -2.44
N ARG A 208 -8.27 -0.52 -2.46
CA ARG A 208 -8.86 0.05 -3.68
C ARG A 208 -7.77 0.46 -4.66
N ALA A 209 -6.77 1.23 -4.22
CA ALA A 209 -5.69 1.69 -5.07
C ALA A 209 -4.96 0.54 -5.76
N ARG A 210 -4.63 -0.54 -5.03
CA ARG A 210 -4.00 -1.75 -5.59
C ARG A 210 -4.88 -2.44 -6.64
N ARG A 211 -6.18 -2.58 -6.36
CA ARG A 211 -7.10 -3.18 -7.34
C ARG A 211 -7.27 -2.31 -8.58
N ASP A 212 -7.27 -0.99 -8.43
CA ASP A 212 -7.42 -0.06 -9.55
C ASP A 212 -6.15 -0.03 -10.42
N GLU A 213 -4.96 -0.09 -9.80
CA GLU A 213 -3.69 -0.32 -10.49
C GLU A 213 -3.74 -1.63 -11.31
N ALA A 214 -4.12 -2.75 -10.68
CA ALA A 214 -4.18 -4.03 -11.37
C ALA A 214 -5.23 -4.06 -12.49
N ARG A 215 -6.39 -3.40 -12.29
CA ARG A 215 -7.40 -3.22 -13.34
C ARG A 215 -6.91 -2.39 -14.52
N SER A 216 -6.04 -1.41 -14.27
CA SER A 216 -5.48 -0.59 -15.34
C SER A 216 -4.59 -1.38 -16.30
N ALA A 217 -4.03 -2.49 -15.83
CA ALA A 217 -3.19 -3.43 -16.58
C ALA A 217 -3.94 -4.69 -17.05
N MET A 218 -5.28 -4.70 -17.00
CA MET A 218 -6.09 -5.75 -17.64
C MET A 218 -6.18 -5.53 -19.16
N SER A 219 -6.57 -6.57 -19.88
CA SER A 219 -6.81 -6.49 -21.33
C SER A 219 -7.77 -5.35 -21.69
N GLN A 220 -7.61 -4.77 -22.88
CA GLN A 220 -8.45 -3.65 -23.32
C GLN A 220 -9.95 -3.99 -23.23
N GLN A 221 -10.32 -5.20 -23.67
CA GLN A 221 -11.70 -5.68 -23.63
C GLN A 221 -12.26 -5.67 -22.22
N ALA A 222 -11.49 -6.15 -21.23
CA ALA A 222 -11.95 -6.23 -19.87
C ALA A 222 -12.09 -4.84 -19.24
N ARG A 223 -11.16 -3.92 -19.54
CA ARG A 223 -11.26 -2.51 -19.11
C ARG A 223 -12.49 -1.82 -19.68
N ASP A 224 -12.82 -2.06 -20.94
CA ASP A 224 -14.02 -1.50 -21.59
C ASP A 224 -15.33 -2.02 -20.96
N ILE A 225 -15.34 -3.27 -20.50
CA ILE A 225 -16.48 -3.86 -19.79
C ILE A 225 -16.61 -3.21 -18.41
N VAL A 226 -15.53 -3.12 -17.64
CA VAL A 226 -15.53 -2.47 -16.32
C VAL A 226 -16.07 -1.05 -16.44
N LYS A 227 -15.54 -0.26 -17.38
CA LYS A 227 -15.97 1.12 -17.64
C LYS A 227 -17.48 1.22 -17.87
N ARG A 228 -18.03 0.37 -18.75
CA ARG A 228 -19.47 0.33 -19.06
C ARG A 228 -20.36 -0.02 -17.87
N VAL A 229 -19.86 -0.81 -16.92
CA VAL A 229 -20.63 -1.24 -15.75
C VAL A 229 -20.52 -0.23 -14.60
N THR A 230 -19.40 0.50 -14.51
CA THR A 230 -19.14 1.42 -13.40
C THR A 230 -19.51 2.88 -13.68
N GLU A 231 -19.58 3.30 -14.93
CA GLU A 231 -20.00 4.66 -15.29
C GLU A 231 -21.53 4.75 -15.37
N PRO A 232 -22.17 5.80 -14.81
CA PRO A 232 -23.58 6.05 -15.04
C PRO A 232 -23.83 6.18 -16.54
N PRO A 233 -24.97 5.70 -17.08
CA PRO A 233 -25.29 5.91 -18.47
C PRO A 233 -25.26 7.41 -18.77
N GLU A 234 -24.52 7.80 -19.81
CA GLU A 234 -24.50 9.17 -20.33
C GLU A 234 -25.96 9.61 -20.51
N SER A 235 -26.35 10.68 -19.80
CA SER A 235 -27.70 11.22 -19.89
C SER A 235 -28.03 11.48 -21.36
N ALA A 236 -29.05 10.78 -21.88
CA ALA A 236 -29.50 10.95 -23.24
C ALA A 236 -29.75 12.44 -23.54
N PRO A 237 -29.40 12.93 -24.75
CA PRO A 237 -29.64 14.33 -25.10
C PRO A 237 -31.12 14.63 -24.88
N SER A 238 -31.40 15.71 -24.15
CA SER A 238 -32.77 16.18 -23.95
C SER A 238 -33.36 16.43 -25.33
N THR A 239 -34.35 15.62 -25.72
CA THR A 239 -35.21 15.97 -26.84
C THR A 239 -36.02 17.16 -26.38
N GLY A 240 -35.49 18.37 -26.61
CA GLY A 240 -36.25 19.60 -26.53
C GLY A 240 -37.48 19.46 -27.42
N ARG A 241 -38.64 19.35 -26.78
CA ARG A 241 -39.92 19.67 -27.42
C ARG A 241 -40.23 21.10 -27.01
N ASP A 242 -39.96 22.02 -27.92
CA ASP A 242 -40.73 23.25 -28.06
C ASP A 242 -42.12 22.92 -28.64
#